data_AF-M0M9K4-F1
#
_entry.id   AF-M0M9K4-F1
#
_cell.length_a   1.000
_cell.length_b   1.000
_cell.length_c   1.000
_cell.angle_alpha   90.00
_cell.angle_beta   90.00
_cell.angle_gamma   90.00
#
_symmetry.space_group_name_H-M   'P 1'
#
loop_
_entity.id
_entity.type
_entity.pdbx_description
1 polymer ?
#
loop_
_entity_poly.entity_id
_entity_poly.type
_entity_poly.pdbx_seq_one_letter_code
_entity_poly.pdbx_strand_id
1 'polypeptide(L)'
;MSDAPRDPELERLAEDLSSTLAELRDELETRGPREPPRGPLGLPRPPTPGELLDLADEFAIPALIAFLEANVRALEAFQAALRLARAGEEVSERGRETRRQGERLGRDALDRLDDVLDDLQGALDGRPQDPTARTLADEARALRDEIDDRLAESDRRETRSARDRTVPAREERDESDDDVAIDVDAELDSIRDAVEDDDEEDAE
;
A
#
# COMPACT_ATOMS: atom_id res chain seq x y z
N MET A 1 -35.60 6.18 5.96
CA MET A 1 -35.09 5.78 4.62
C MET A 1 -35.04 7.05 3.79
N SER A 2 -33.85 7.61 3.63
CA SER A 2 -33.65 8.95 3.05
C SER A 2 -32.99 8.79 1.69
N ASP A 3 -33.80 8.86 0.64
CA ASP A 3 -33.36 8.95 -0.75
C ASP A 3 -33.10 10.44 -1.05
N ALA A 4 -31.87 10.88 -0.82
CA ALA A 4 -31.43 12.17 -1.33
C ALA A 4 -31.25 12.02 -2.84
N PRO A 5 -31.74 12.95 -3.68
CA PRO A 5 -31.61 12.84 -5.13
C PRO A 5 -30.12 12.75 -5.47
N ARG A 6 -29.68 11.54 -5.83
CA ARG A 6 -28.34 11.28 -6.37
C ARG A 6 -28.23 12.12 -7.64
N ASP A 7 -27.28 13.04 -7.66
CA ASP A 7 -27.02 13.86 -8.83
C ASP A 7 -26.54 12.95 -9.98
N PRO A 8 -27.31 12.81 -11.07
CA PRO A 8 -27.00 11.86 -12.14
C PRO A 8 -25.71 12.21 -12.90
N GLU A 9 -25.21 13.45 -12.80
CA GLU A 9 -23.89 13.80 -13.33
C GLU A 9 -22.77 13.27 -12.44
N LEU A 10 -22.94 13.34 -11.11
CA LEU A 10 -21.97 12.83 -10.15
C LEU A 10 -21.86 11.31 -10.21
N GLU A 11 -22.99 10.62 -10.42
CA GLU A 11 -23.03 9.17 -10.56
C GLU A 11 -22.34 8.70 -11.84
N ARG A 12 -22.56 9.39 -12.97
CA ARG A 12 -21.81 9.14 -14.22
C ARG A 12 -20.32 9.39 -14.06
N LEU A 13 -19.93 10.48 -13.39
CA LEU A 13 -18.53 10.80 -13.20
C LEU A 13 -17.83 9.78 -12.29
N ALA A 14 -18.53 9.29 -11.27
CA ALA A 14 -18.05 8.22 -10.40
C ALA A 14 -17.93 6.89 -11.15
N GLU A 15 -18.89 6.57 -12.02
CA GLU A 15 -18.86 5.37 -12.86
C GLU A 15 -17.70 5.42 -13.86
N ASP A 16 -17.51 6.55 -14.57
CA ASP A 16 -16.38 6.77 -15.47
C ASP A 16 -15.02 6.67 -14.74
N LEU A 17 -14.90 7.27 -13.55
CA LEU A 17 -13.70 7.17 -12.75
C LEU A 17 -13.45 5.72 -12.32
N SER A 18 -14.48 4.99 -11.90
CA SER A 18 -14.36 3.58 -11.51
C SER A 18 -13.94 2.70 -12.68
N SER A 19 -14.47 2.96 -13.89
CA SER A 19 -14.08 2.26 -15.11
C SER A 19 -12.63 2.55 -15.49
N THR A 20 -12.23 3.82 -15.44
CA THR A 20 -10.85 4.23 -15.76
C THR A 20 -9.85 3.66 -14.76
N LEU A 21 -10.19 3.63 -13.46
CA LEU A 21 -9.35 3.01 -12.44
C LEU A 21 -9.29 1.48 -12.57
N ALA A 22 -10.38 0.85 -12.99
CA ALA A 22 -10.41 -0.59 -13.27
C ALA A 22 -9.53 -0.93 -14.49
N GLU A 23 -9.61 -0.15 -15.58
CA GLU A 23 -8.70 -0.29 -16.72
C GLU A 23 -7.24 -0.08 -16.31
N LEU A 24 -6.94 0.97 -15.54
CA LEU A 24 -5.57 1.24 -15.09
C LEU A 24 -5.04 0.11 -14.20
N ARG A 25 -5.88 -0.46 -13.33
CA ARG A 25 -5.52 -1.60 -12.48
C ARG A 25 -5.29 -2.86 -13.30
N ASP A 26 -6.15 -3.15 -14.26
CA ASP A 26 -6.03 -4.31 -15.14
C ASP A 26 -4.77 -4.21 -16.02
N GLU A 27 -4.42 -3.01 -16.48
CA GLU A 27 -3.18 -2.73 -17.19
C GLU A 27 -1.93 -2.96 -16.32
N LEU A 28 -2.02 -2.63 -15.02
CA LEU A 28 -0.94 -2.84 -14.06
C LEU A 28 -0.81 -4.31 -13.63
N GLU A 29 -1.94 -5.03 -13.45
CA GLU A 29 -1.96 -6.47 -13.15
C GLU A 29 -1.50 -7.30 -14.35
N THR A 30 -1.92 -6.94 -15.57
CA THR A 30 -1.53 -7.62 -16.82
C THR A 30 -0.03 -7.46 -17.12
N ARG A 31 0.57 -6.32 -16.76
CA ARG A 31 2.02 -6.08 -16.91
C ARG A 31 2.84 -6.47 -15.68
N GLY A 32 2.33 -7.43 -14.89
CA GLY A 32 2.89 -7.83 -13.59
C GLY A 32 4.43 -8.00 -13.53
N PRO A 33 5.00 -8.00 -12.31
CA PRO A 33 6.44 -7.88 -12.09
C PRO A 33 7.24 -8.86 -12.95
N ARG A 34 8.07 -8.34 -13.85
CA ARG A 34 9.01 -9.18 -14.61
C ARG A 34 10.02 -9.81 -13.66
N GLU A 35 10.25 -11.11 -13.83
CA GLU A 35 11.32 -11.77 -13.07
C GLU A 35 12.67 -11.11 -13.36
N PRO A 36 13.51 -10.91 -12.33
CA PRO A 36 14.83 -10.36 -12.51
C PRO A 36 15.66 -11.27 -13.43
N PRO A 37 16.48 -10.69 -14.34
CA PRO A 37 17.26 -11.47 -15.29
C PRO A 37 18.22 -12.42 -14.54
N ARG A 38 18.19 -13.70 -14.91
CA ARG A 38 19.05 -14.73 -14.34
C ARG A 38 20.27 -14.96 -15.24
N GLY A 39 21.45 -15.03 -14.64
CA GLY A 39 22.70 -15.33 -15.33
C GLY A 39 22.86 -16.81 -15.69
N PRO A 40 23.97 -17.21 -16.35
CA PRO A 40 24.22 -18.59 -16.81
C PRO A 40 24.34 -19.66 -15.71
N LEU A 41 24.11 -19.30 -14.44
CA LEU A 41 24.09 -20.20 -13.28
C LEU A 41 22.80 -20.05 -12.44
N GLY A 42 21.78 -19.35 -12.95
CA GLY A 42 20.53 -19.09 -12.21
C GLY A 42 20.65 -18.04 -11.10
N LEU A 43 21.86 -17.51 -10.87
CA LEU A 43 22.09 -16.40 -9.95
C LEU A 43 21.48 -15.10 -10.50
N PRO A 44 20.88 -14.26 -9.64
CA PRO A 44 20.40 -12.94 -10.05
C PRO A 44 21.59 -12.11 -10.49
N ARG A 45 21.59 -11.66 -11.75
CA ARG A 45 22.64 -10.74 -12.23
C ARG A 45 22.24 -9.30 -11.93
N PRO A 46 23.19 -8.41 -11.65
CA PRO A 46 22.89 -6.98 -11.58
C PRO A 46 22.35 -6.49 -12.93
N PRO A 47 21.36 -5.57 -12.92
CA PRO A 47 20.77 -5.03 -14.14
C PRO A 47 21.79 -4.21 -14.94
N THR A 48 21.69 -4.29 -16.26
CA THR A 48 22.52 -3.52 -17.19
C THR A 48 21.95 -2.09 -17.36
N PRO A 49 22.79 -1.11 -17.75
CA PRO A 49 22.32 0.24 -18.01
C PRO A 49 21.20 0.33 -19.06
N GLY A 50 21.24 -0.56 -20.07
CA GLY A 50 20.17 -0.66 -21.08
C GLY A 50 18.85 -1.13 -20.49
N GLU A 51 18.88 -2.15 -19.62
CA GLU A 51 17.67 -2.65 -18.94
C GLU A 51 17.05 -1.60 -18.00
N LEU A 52 17.85 -0.69 -17.44
CA LEU A 52 17.32 0.44 -16.66
C LEU A 52 16.61 1.49 -17.53
N LEU A 53 17.13 1.74 -18.74
CA LEU A 53 16.48 2.61 -19.71
C LEU A 53 15.18 1.99 -20.23
N ASP A 54 15.18 0.69 -20.52
CA ASP A 54 13.98 -0.05 -20.92
C ASP A 54 12.93 -0.06 -19.79
N LEU A 55 13.35 -0.24 -18.54
CA LEU A 55 12.45 -0.13 -17.36
C LEU A 55 11.87 1.27 -17.23
N ALA A 56 12.68 2.31 -17.45
CA ALA A 56 12.22 3.68 -17.37
C ALA A 56 11.20 3.98 -18.47
N ASP A 57 11.45 3.52 -19.70
CA ASP A 57 10.53 3.66 -20.82
C ASP A 57 9.23 2.88 -20.60
N GLU A 58 9.33 1.68 -20.03
CA GLU A 58 8.17 0.83 -19.80
C GLU A 58 7.31 1.25 -18.60
N PHE A 59 7.92 1.75 -17.52
CA PHE A 59 7.21 1.99 -16.26
C PHE A 59 7.35 3.40 -15.73
N ALA A 60 8.57 3.94 -15.66
CA ALA A 60 8.79 5.22 -14.98
C ALA A 60 8.20 6.39 -15.77
N ILE A 61 8.42 6.41 -17.09
CA ILE A 61 7.90 7.45 -17.99
C ILE A 61 6.37 7.38 -18.05
N PRO A 62 5.72 6.23 -18.30
CA PRO A 62 4.26 6.13 -18.29
C PRO A 62 3.63 6.50 -16.94
N ALA A 63 4.21 6.03 -15.83
CA ALA A 63 3.72 6.39 -14.49
C ALA A 63 3.82 7.90 -14.23
N LEU A 64 4.93 8.53 -14.66
CA LEU A 64 5.11 9.98 -14.55
C LEU A 64 4.10 10.73 -15.44
N ILE A 65 3.82 10.25 -16.64
CA ILE A 65 2.80 10.82 -17.52
C ILE A 65 1.42 10.72 -16.87
N ALA A 66 1.05 9.54 -16.34
CA ALA A 66 -0.23 9.34 -15.66
C ALA A 66 -0.37 10.26 -14.43
N PHE A 67 0.70 10.43 -13.65
CA PHE A 67 0.72 11.36 -12.54
C PHE A 67 0.51 12.81 -13.00
N LEU A 68 1.17 13.24 -14.07
CA LEU A 68 0.99 14.58 -14.64
C LEU A 68 -0.43 14.79 -15.17
N GLU A 69 -1.00 13.81 -15.85
CA GLU A 69 -2.38 13.87 -16.35
C GLU A 69 -3.40 13.97 -15.21
N ALA A 70 -3.20 13.22 -14.12
CA ALA A 70 -4.01 13.34 -12.93
C ALA A 70 -3.94 14.76 -12.33
N ASN A 71 -2.76 15.37 -12.29
CA ASN A 71 -2.60 16.75 -11.83
C ASN A 71 -3.33 17.74 -12.76
N VAL A 72 -3.25 17.56 -14.08
CA VAL A 72 -3.99 18.40 -15.03
C VAL A 72 -5.49 18.28 -14.81
N ARG A 73 -6.04 17.06 -14.72
CA ARG A 73 -7.47 16.84 -14.45
C ARG A 73 -7.91 17.44 -13.11
N ALA A 74 -7.06 17.39 -12.08
CA ALA A 74 -7.32 18.02 -10.79
C ALA A 74 -7.40 19.56 -10.91
N LEU A 75 -6.50 20.17 -11.69
CA LEU A 75 -6.55 21.61 -11.96
C LEU A 75 -7.78 22.01 -12.77
N GLU A 76 -8.21 21.20 -13.73
CA GLU A 76 -9.45 21.42 -14.50
C GLU A 76 -10.68 21.34 -13.60
N ALA A 77 -10.74 20.36 -12.70
CA ALA A 77 -11.81 20.25 -11.70
C ALA A 77 -11.83 21.49 -10.78
N PHE A 78 -10.66 21.96 -10.35
CA PHE A 78 -10.56 23.19 -9.56
C PHE A 78 -11.05 24.41 -10.36
N GLN A 79 -10.71 24.51 -11.64
CA GLN A 79 -11.22 25.58 -12.51
C GLN A 79 -12.74 25.50 -12.67
N ALA A 80 -13.32 24.31 -12.80
CA ALA A 80 -14.76 24.11 -12.85
C ALA A 80 -15.44 24.57 -11.55
N ALA A 81 -14.85 24.25 -10.40
CA ALA A 81 -15.33 24.70 -9.10
C ALA A 81 -15.29 26.24 -8.95
N LEU A 82 -14.19 26.89 -9.37
CA LEU A 82 -14.09 28.36 -9.38
C LEU A 82 -15.13 29.00 -10.30
N ARG A 83 -15.41 28.40 -11.47
CA ARG A 83 -16.45 28.86 -12.39
C ARG A 83 -17.84 28.77 -11.75
N LEU A 84 -18.13 27.69 -11.04
CA LEU A 84 -19.38 27.52 -10.31
C LEU A 84 -19.53 28.53 -9.17
N ALA A 85 -18.48 28.77 -8.40
CA ALA A 85 -18.48 29.77 -7.34
C ALA A 85 -18.78 31.17 -7.89
N ARG A 86 -18.16 31.54 -9.03
CA ARG A 86 -18.41 32.82 -9.70
C ARG A 86 -19.84 32.94 -10.24
N ALA A 87 -20.39 31.86 -10.77
CA ALA A 87 -21.80 31.81 -11.19
C ALA A 87 -22.77 31.95 -9.99
N GLY A 88 -22.43 31.35 -8.84
CA GLY A 88 -23.20 31.48 -7.59
C GLY A 88 -23.22 32.90 -7.03
N GLU A 89 -22.13 33.66 -7.18
CA GLU A 89 -22.05 35.08 -6.81
C GLU A 89 -23.02 35.95 -7.66
N GLU A 90 -23.06 35.72 -8.97
CA GLU A 90 -23.96 36.43 -9.90
C GLU A 90 -25.44 36.10 -9.65
N VAL A 91 -25.75 34.87 -9.21
CA VAL A 91 -27.10 34.46 -8.79
C VAL A 91 -27.46 35.07 -7.44
N SER A 92 -26.51 35.20 -6.51
CA SER A 92 -26.72 35.84 -5.20
C SER A 92 -27.03 37.34 -5.30
N GLU A 93 -26.43 38.08 -6.24
CA GLU A 93 -26.76 39.50 -6.45
C GLU A 93 -28.19 39.73 -6.98
N ARG A 94 -28.77 38.76 -7.70
CA ARG A 94 -30.18 38.78 -8.13
C ARG A 94 -31.13 38.22 -7.05
N GLY A 95 -30.63 37.45 -6.09
CA GLY A 95 -31.41 36.67 -5.12
C GLY A 95 -31.70 37.35 -3.79
N ARG A 96 -32.21 38.60 -3.76
CA ARG A 96 -32.73 39.18 -2.49
C ARG A 96 -34.07 38.56 -2.05
N GLU A 97 -34.72 37.78 -2.91
CA GLU A 97 -35.99 37.09 -2.62
C GLU A 97 -35.80 35.69 -1.98
N THR A 98 -34.62 35.07 -2.13
CA THR A 98 -34.36 33.66 -1.75
C THR A 98 -33.74 33.49 -0.35
N ARG A 99 -33.54 34.59 0.40
CA ARG A 99 -32.88 34.56 1.74
C ARG A 99 -33.62 33.69 2.76
N ARG A 100 -34.95 33.62 2.67
CA ARG A 100 -35.79 32.80 3.57
C ARG A 100 -35.71 31.29 3.29
N GLN A 101 -35.25 30.89 2.10
CA GLN A 101 -35.08 29.48 1.75
C GLN A 101 -33.69 28.98 2.14
N GLY A 102 -32.66 29.84 2.04
CA GLY A 102 -31.32 29.55 2.54
C GLY A 102 -31.26 29.37 4.07
N GLU A 103 -32.04 30.12 4.84
CA GLU A 103 -32.11 29.96 6.31
C GLU A 103 -32.76 28.64 6.77
N ARG A 104 -33.56 27.96 5.93
CA ARG A 104 -34.12 26.65 6.26
C ARG A 104 -33.15 25.53 5.87
N LEU A 105 -32.57 25.62 4.68
CA LEU A 105 -31.54 24.69 4.21
C LEU A 105 -30.29 24.72 5.09
N GLY A 106 -29.93 25.90 5.61
CA GLY A 106 -28.82 26.03 6.56
C GLY A 106 -29.10 25.38 7.90
N ARG A 107 -30.36 25.35 8.37
CA ARG A 107 -30.72 24.63 9.61
C ARG A 107 -30.68 23.12 9.40
N ASP A 108 -31.28 22.62 8.32
CA ASP A 108 -31.25 21.18 7.99
C ASP A 108 -29.82 20.68 7.74
N ALA A 109 -28.94 21.50 7.15
CA ALA A 109 -27.54 21.15 6.94
C ALA A 109 -26.73 21.15 8.24
N LEU A 110 -27.06 22.02 9.21
CA LEU A 110 -26.44 22.03 10.53
C LEU A 110 -26.90 20.85 11.38
N ASP A 111 -28.19 20.52 11.36
CA ASP A 111 -28.72 19.32 12.03
C ASP A 111 -28.05 18.05 11.49
N ARG A 112 -27.84 18.00 10.16
CA ARG A 112 -27.14 16.87 9.53
C ARG A 112 -25.63 16.84 9.80
N LEU A 113 -25.01 17.99 10.09
CA LEU A 113 -23.62 18.04 10.53
C LEU A 113 -23.48 17.56 11.97
N ASP A 114 -24.40 17.92 12.86
CA ASP A 114 -24.42 17.41 14.23
C ASP A 114 -24.61 15.89 14.26
N ASP A 115 -25.49 15.33 13.42
CA ASP A 115 -25.62 13.87 13.26
C ASP A 115 -24.30 13.22 12.77
N VAL A 116 -23.61 13.84 11.81
CA VAL A 116 -22.32 13.32 11.29
C VAL A 116 -21.19 13.48 12.32
N LEU A 117 -21.21 14.53 13.14
CA LEU A 117 -20.26 14.71 14.23
C LEU A 117 -20.52 13.72 15.36
N ASP A 118 -21.78 13.37 15.63
CA ASP A 118 -22.15 12.30 16.57
C ASP A 118 -21.71 10.92 16.04
N ASP A 119 -21.88 10.67 14.74
CA ASP A 119 -21.37 9.47 14.05
C ASP A 119 -19.83 9.40 14.09
N LEU A 120 -19.13 10.52 13.86
CA LEU A 120 -17.67 10.60 13.94
C LEU A 120 -17.18 10.43 15.39
N GLN A 121 -17.89 10.97 16.37
CA GLN A 121 -17.59 10.81 17.79
C GLN A 121 -17.83 9.36 18.25
N GLY A 122 -18.88 8.70 17.75
CA GLY A 122 -19.10 7.26 17.95
C GLY A 122 -18.04 6.37 17.30
N ALA A 123 -17.53 6.77 16.13
CA ALA A 123 -16.40 6.11 15.48
C ALA A 123 -15.09 6.31 16.25
N LEU A 124 -14.86 7.50 16.82
CA LEU A 124 -13.72 7.81 17.69
C LEU A 124 -13.77 7.06 19.03
N ASP A 125 -14.96 6.81 19.58
CA ASP A 125 -15.17 5.98 20.77
C ASP A 125 -15.09 4.46 20.48
N GLY A 126 -14.80 4.07 19.23
CA GLY A 126 -14.47 2.69 18.85
C GLY A 126 -15.64 1.70 18.94
N ARG A 127 -16.88 2.19 19.01
CA ARG A 127 -18.08 1.34 19.06
C ARG A 127 -18.89 1.50 17.77
N PRO A 128 -18.90 0.48 16.89
CA PRO A 128 -19.80 0.48 15.74
C PRO A 128 -21.26 0.59 16.21
N GLN A 129 -22.04 1.51 15.63
CA GLN A 129 -23.45 1.67 15.99
C GLN A 129 -24.39 0.80 15.15
N ASP A 130 -23.94 0.32 13.99
CA ASP A 130 -24.67 -0.64 13.16
C ASP A 130 -24.66 -2.05 13.81
N PRO A 131 -25.82 -2.72 13.95
CA PRO A 131 -25.91 -4.03 14.62
C PRO A 131 -25.14 -5.14 13.89
N THR A 132 -24.99 -5.05 12.57
CA THR A 132 -24.19 -5.99 11.77
C THR A 132 -22.71 -5.75 12.02
N ALA A 133 -22.28 -4.48 12.03
CA ALA A 133 -20.90 -4.10 12.32
C ALA A 133 -20.49 -4.44 13.77
N ARG A 134 -21.40 -4.36 14.74
CA ARG A 134 -21.15 -4.83 16.12
C ARG A 134 -20.87 -6.33 16.15
N THR A 135 -21.74 -7.12 15.52
CA THR A 135 -21.58 -8.57 15.43
C THR A 135 -20.22 -8.94 14.80
N LEU A 136 -19.87 -8.30 13.68
CA LEU A 136 -18.61 -8.56 12.99
C LEU A 136 -17.38 -8.13 13.82
N ALA A 137 -17.47 -7.02 14.56
CA ALA A 137 -16.39 -6.58 15.44
C ALA A 137 -16.21 -7.51 16.65
N ASP A 138 -17.30 -8.07 17.18
CA ASP A 138 -17.24 -9.05 18.27
C ASP A 138 -16.68 -10.39 17.77
N GLU A 139 -17.06 -10.84 16.57
CA GLU A 139 -16.47 -12.00 15.90
C GLU A 139 -14.97 -11.81 15.65
N ALA A 140 -14.55 -10.63 15.18
CA ALA A 140 -13.14 -10.32 14.95
C ALA A 140 -12.32 -10.31 16.26
N ARG A 141 -12.89 -9.80 17.36
CA ARG A 141 -12.25 -9.85 18.69
C ARG A 141 -12.13 -11.29 19.19
N ALA A 142 -13.19 -12.09 19.07
CA ALA A 142 -13.16 -13.50 19.43
C ALA A 142 -12.12 -14.29 18.63
N LEU A 143 -12.01 -14.03 17.32
CA LEU A 143 -11.00 -14.65 16.46
C LEU A 143 -9.57 -14.26 16.86
N ARG A 144 -9.36 -13.00 17.24
CA ARG A 144 -8.06 -12.54 17.73
C ARG A 144 -7.68 -13.22 19.04
N ASP A 145 -8.61 -13.33 19.98
CA ASP A 145 -8.37 -14.01 21.25
C ASP A 145 -8.04 -15.51 21.03
N GLU A 146 -8.71 -16.17 20.07
CA GLU A 146 -8.40 -17.56 19.68
C GLU A 146 -6.98 -17.70 19.08
N ILE A 147 -6.57 -16.75 18.23
CA ILE A 147 -5.22 -16.73 17.65
C ILE A 147 -4.18 -16.51 18.74
N ASP A 148 -4.40 -15.57 19.66
CA ASP A 148 -3.51 -15.29 20.78
C ASP A 148 -3.36 -16.53 21.69
N ASP A 149 -4.45 -17.25 21.97
CA ASP A 149 -4.43 -18.51 22.72
C ASP A 149 -3.65 -19.61 22.00
N ARG A 150 -3.84 -19.74 20.66
CA ARG A 150 -3.13 -20.73 19.84
C ARG A 150 -1.63 -20.42 19.73
N LEU A 151 -1.27 -19.15 19.63
CA LEU A 151 0.12 -18.70 19.64
C LEU A 151 0.76 -18.98 20.99
N ALA A 152 0.10 -18.62 22.09
CA ALA A 152 0.58 -18.88 23.44
C ALA A 152 0.74 -20.38 23.74
N GLU A 153 -0.13 -21.24 23.22
CA GLU A 153 0.02 -22.69 23.35
C GLU A 153 1.18 -23.23 22.50
N SER A 154 1.43 -22.65 21.33
CA SER A 154 2.58 -22.99 20.47
C SER A 154 3.90 -22.62 21.15
N ASP A 155 4.00 -21.41 21.71
CA ASP A 155 5.18 -20.94 22.46
C ASP A 155 5.47 -21.81 23.69
N ARG A 156 4.41 -22.23 24.41
CA ARG A 156 4.54 -23.15 25.55
C ARG A 156 5.03 -24.54 25.13
N ARG A 157 4.59 -25.04 23.97
CA ARG A 157 5.05 -26.33 23.42
C ARG A 157 6.50 -26.27 22.98
N GLU A 158 6.90 -25.19 22.33
CA GLU A 158 8.30 -24.94 21.95
C GLU A 158 9.20 -24.88 23.19
N THR A 159 8.80 -24.09 24.20
CA THR A 159 9.56 -23.96 25.45
C THR A 159 9.67 -25.28 26.22
N ARG A 160 8.62 -26.13 26.19
CA ARG A 160 8.65 -27.47 26.79
C ARG A 160 9.54 -28.44 26.00
N SER A 161 9.51 -28.38 24.66
CA SER A 161 10.40 -29.19 23.80
C SER A 161 11.87 -28.81 23.97
N ALA A 162 12.16 -27.53 24.18
CA ALA A 162 13.51 -27.05 24.48
C ALA A 162 14.03 -27.53 25.85
N ARG A 163 13.15 -27.64 26.87
CA ARG A 163 13.52 -28.19 28.19
C ARG A 163 13.69 -29.71 28.18
N ASP A 164 12.91 -30.45 27.39
CA ASP A 164 12.98 -31.91 27.31
C ASP A 164 14.25 -32.41 26.57
N ARG A 165 14.93 -31.55 25.79
CA ARG A 165 16.25 -31.84 25.20
C ARG A 165 17.43 -31.66 26.17
N THR A 166 17.18 -31.27 27.41
CA THR A 166 18.22 -31.15 28.46
C THR A 166 18.20 -32.32 29.44
N VAL A 167 18.25 -33.55 28.92
CA VAL A 167 18.61 -34.75 29.70
C VAL A 167 20.08 -35.07 29.41
N PRO A 168 21.01 -35.03 30.38
CA PRO A 168 22.40 -35.37 30.12
C PRO A 168 22.53 -36.90 30.14
N ALA A 169 22.53 -37.51 28.96
CA ALA A 169 22.88 -38.91 28.79
C ALA A 169 24.24 -39.01 28.10
N ARG A 170 25.26 -39.12 28.96
CA ARG A 170 26.52 -39.88 28.83
C ARG A 170 27.08 -40.14 27.42
N GLU A 171 28.29 -39.58 27.22
CA GLU A 171 29.43 -40.10 26.43
C GLU A 171 29.12 -41.23 25.45
N GLU A 172 29.10 -40.94 24.14
CA GLU A 172 29.86 -41.68 23.11
C GLU A 172 30.27 -40.71 21.99
N ARG A 173 31.50 -40.85 21.50
CA ARG A 173 32.11 -40.13 20.38
C ARG A 173 31.39 -40.47 19.07
N ASP A 174 31.24 -39.53 18.15
CA ASP A 174 31.95 -39.41 16.87
C ASP A 174 31.18 -38.46 15.90
N GLU A 175 31.91 -37.87 14.95
CA GLU A 175 31.45 -37.27 13.68
C GLU A 175 30.92 -35.81 13.67
N SER A 176 31.88 -34.90 13.42
CA SER A 176 31.88 -33.83 12.40
C SER A 176 30.70 -32.84 12.31
N ASP A 177 30.90 -31.64 12.90
CA ASP A 177 30.32 -30.39 12.38
C ASP A 177 31.49 -29.46 12.04
N ASP A 178 31.85 -29.43 10.76
CA ASP A 178 32.82 -28.51 10.16
C ASP A 178 32.16 -27.13 10.06
N ASP A 179 32.32 -26.32 11.11
CA ASP A 179 31.96 -24.90 11.09
C ASP A 179 33.06 -24.18 10.28
N VAL A 180 32.86 -24.11 8.96
CA VAL A 180 33.82 -23.49 8.02
C VAL A 180 33.85 -21.99 8.27
N ALA A 181 34.77 -21.55 9.13
CA ALA A 181 35.13 -20.15 9.28
C ALA A 181 35.87 -19.71 8.01
N ILE A 182 35.13 -19.11 7.07
CA ILE A 182 35.71 -18.52 5.85
C ILE A 182 36.55 -17.32 6.26
N ASP A 183 37.87 -17.44 6.12
CA ASP A 183 38.81 -16.34 6.37
C ASP A 183 38.82 -15.40 5.16
N VAL A 184 38.05 -14.31 5.30
CA VAL A 184 37.85 -13.31 4.24
C VAL A 184 39.16 -12.61 3.87
N ASP A 185 40.13 -12.54 4.79
CA ASP A 185 41.40 -11.87 4.53
C ASP A 185 42.26 -12.66 3.52
N ALA A 186 42.24 -13.99 3.59
CA ALA A 186 42.97 -14.85 2.64
C ALA A 186 42.39 -14.78 1.22
N GLU A 187 41.06 -14.67 1.10
CA GLU A 187 40.38 -14.56 -0.20
C GLU A 187 40.62 -13.20 -0.86
N LEU A 188 40.72 -12.13 -0.07
CA LEU A 188 41.00 -10.79 -0.59
C LEU A 188 42.43 -10.65 -1.13
N ASP A 189 43.41 -11.29 -0.49
CA ASP A 189 44.79 -11.30 -1.01
C ASP A 189 44.88 -12.10 -2.31
N SER A 190 44.16 -13.22 -2.45
CA SER A 190 44.12 -13.99 -3.71
C SER A 190 43.52 -13.20 -4.87
N ILE A 191 42.51 -12.34 -4.61
CA ILE A 191 41.90 -11.49 -5.65
C ILE A 191 42.85 -10.34 -6.02
N ARG A 192 43.61 -9.81 -5.05
CA ARG A 192 44.60 -8.76 -5.31
C ARG A 192 45.72 -9.25 -6.20
N ASP A 193 46.31 -10.41 -5.88
CA ASP A 193 47.41 -10.97 -6.68
C ASP A 193 46.95 -11.28 -8.11
N ALA A 194 45.73 -11.78 -8.30
CA ALA A 194 45.17 -12.04 -9.64
C ALA A 194 44.96 -10.75 -10.47
N VAL A 195 44.63 -9.63 -9.82
CA VAL A 195 44.48 -8.33 -10.50
C VAL A 195 45.84 -7.70 -10.80
N GLU A 196 46.83 -7.90 -9.93
CA GLU A 196 48.18 -7.36 -10.12
C GLU A 196 48.94 -8.13 -11.23
N ASP A 197 48.72 -9.44 -11.37
CA ASP A 197 49.26 -10.26 -12.47
C ASP A 197 48.63 -9.90 -13.84
N ASP A 198 47.32 -9.57 -13.89
CA ASP A 198 46.63 -9.16 -15.13
C ASP A 198 47.10 -7.79 -15.66
N ASP A 199 47.67 -6.93 -14.79
CA ASP A 199 48.21 -5.62 -15.17
C ASP A 199 49.66 -5.70 -15.70
N GLU A 200 50.38 -6.81 -15.49
CA GLU A 200 51.76 -7.03 -15.98
C GLU A 200 51.81 -7.68 -17.38
N GLU A 201 50.75 -8.35 -17.86
CA GLU A 201 50.71 -8.99 -19.19
C GLU A 201 50.48 -8.02 -20.37
N ASP A 202 50.11 -6.76 -20.12
CA ASP A 202 49.85 -5.74 -21.16
C ASP A 202 51.05 -4.80 -21.44
N ALA A 203 52.25 -5.12 -20.92
CA ALA A 203 53.45 -4.27 -21.01
C ALA A 203 54.70 -4.87 -21.71
N GLU A 204 54.57 -5.92 -22.54
CA GLU A 204 55.66 -6.40 -23.44
C GLU A 204 55.38 -6.23 -24.95
#